data_AF-B8IM74-F1
#
_entry.id   AF-B8IM74-F1
#
_cell.length_a   1.000
_cell.length_b   1.000
_cell.length_c   1.000
_cell.angle_alpha   90.00
_cell.angle_beta   90.00
_cell.angle_gamma   90.00
#
_symmetry.space_group_name_H-M   'P 1'
#
loop_
_entity.id
_entity.type
_entity.pdbx_description
1 polymer ?
#
loop_
_entity_poly.entity_id
_entity_poly.type
_entity_poly.pdbx_seq_one_letter_code
_entity_poly.pdbx_strand_id
1 'polypeptide(L)' 'MLSGTQWALLEPPIEEGRPKSKTPPEDLRRTISATLWRHENGAKRRTIPEDLGP' A
#
# COMPACT_ATOMS: atom_id res chain seq x y z
N MET A 1 7.92 -2.93 6.89
CA MET A 1 6.50 -2.57 7.21
C MET A 1 6.40 -1.21 7.90
N LEU A 2 5.30 -0.45 7.66
CA LEU A 2 5.05 0.86 8.30
C LEU A 2 4.35 0.70 9.66
N SER A 3 4.80 1.48 10.65
CA SER A 3 4.12 1.63 11.95
C SER A 3 2.87 2.50 11.86
N GLY A 4 2.00 2.43 12.88
CA GLY A 4 0.79 3.26 12.96
C GLY A 4 1.09 4.76 12.89
N THR A 5 2.17 5.22 13.52
CA THR A 5 2.59 6.63 13.46
C THR A 5 3.06 7.04 12.07
N GLN A 6 3.80 6.17 11.37
CA GLN A 6 4.20 6.45 9.99
C GLN A 6 2.98 6.49 9.07
N TRP A 7 2.00 5.62 9.28
CA TRP A 7 0.72 5.66 8.58
C TRP A 7 -0.03 6.96 8.79
N ALA A 8 -0.15 7.42 10.03
CA ALA A 8 -0.83 8.68 10.35
C ALA A 8 -0.19 9.90 9.66
N LEU A 9 1.13 9.85 9.41
CA LEU A 9 1.86 10.91 8.71
C LEU A 9 1.74 10.82 7.19
N LEU A 10 1.70 9.60 6.64
CA LEU A 10 1.77 9.36 5.19
C LEU A 10 0.40 9.27 4.52
N GLU A 11 -0.62 8.77 5.21
CA GLU A 11 -1.95 8.56 4.62
C GLU A 11 -2.60 9.85 4.09
N PRO A 12 -2.65 10.98 4.84
CA PRO A 12 -3.24 12.22 4.33
C PRO A 12 -2.59 12.77 3.05
N PRO A 13 -1.25 12.94 2.96
CA PRO A 13 -0.64 13.45 1.73
C PRO A 13 -0.67 12.46 0.57
N ILE A 14 -0.74 11.15 0.84
CA ILE A 14 -0.89 10.14 -0.22
C ILE A 14 -2.29 10.21 -0.84
N GLU A 15 -3.33 10.37 -0.02
CA GLU A 15 -4.69 10.57 -0.50
C GLU A 15 -4.84 11.91 -1.24
N GLU A 16 -4.23 12.98 -0.74
CA GLU A 16 -4.27 14.31 -1.40
C GLU A 16 -3.49 14.34 -2.72
N GLY A 17 -2.30 13.74 -2.77
CA GLY A 17 -1.43 13.70 -3.95
C GLY A 17 -1.90 12.74 -5.05
N ARG A 18 -3.05 12.09 -4.83
CA ARG A 18 -3.53 11.03 -5.70
C ARG A 18 -4.15 11.56 -7.01
N PRO A 19 -3.85 10.94 -8.16
CA PRO A 19 -4.52 11.27 -9.40
C PRO A 19 -6.02 10.94 -9.32
N LYS A 20 -6.88 11.95 -9.49
CA LYS A 20 -8.35 11.81 -9.50
C LYS A 20 -8.87 10.92 -10.64
N SER A 21 -8.08 10.71 -11.69
CA SER A 21 -8.42 9.86 -12.84
C SER A 21 -8.18 8.37 -12.61
N LYS A 22 -7.54 7.97 -11.49
CA LYS A 22 -7.26 6.56 -11.19
C LYS A 22 -8.27 6.01 -10.18
N THR A 23 -8.84 4.84 -10.48
CA THR A 23 -9.74 4.09 -9.59
C THR A 23 -9.16 3.95 -8.19
N PRO A 24 -9.89 4.36 -7.13
CA PRO A 24 -9.60 4.06 -5.72
C PRO A 24 -9.15 2.61 -5.52
N PRO A 25 -8.00 2.28 -4.87
CA PRO A 25 -7.91 0.96 -4.31
C PRO A 25 -9.00 0.88 -3.23
N GLU A 26 -9.65 -0.26 -3.14
CA GLU A 26 -10.65 -0.52 -2.09
C GLU A 26 -10.02 -0.39 -0.70
N ASP A 27 -8.70 -0.64 -0.59
CA ASP A 27 -7.91 -0.43 0.61
C ASP A 27 -6.50 0.12 0.27
N LEU A 28 -6.28 1.40 0.56
CA LEU A 28 -5.00 2.09 0.36
C LEU A 28 -3.89 1.44 1.18
N ARG A 29 -4.18 1.12 2.46
CA ARG A 29 -3.20 0.57 3.40
C ARG A 29 -2.74 -0.79 2.95
N ARG A 30 -3.67 -1.65 2.54
CA ARG A 30 -3.38 -2.98 2.01
C ARG A 30 -2.51 -2.89 0.75
N THR A 31 -2.85 -2.01 -0.19
CA THR A 31 -2.10 -1.83 -1.45
C THR A 31 -0.64 -1.41 -1.24
N ILE A 32 -0.42 -0.42 -0.37
CA ILE A 32 0.93 0.06 -0.06
C ILE A 32 1.69 -1.00 0.75
N SER A 33 1.03 -1.68 1.69
CA SER A 33 1.64 -2.76 2.47
C SER A 33 2.09 -3.91 1.55
N ALA A 34 1.27 -4.30 0.59
CA ALA A 34 1.61 -5.27 -0.45
C ALA A 34 2.87 -4.87 -1.25
N THR A 35 2.97 -3.59 -1.57
CA THR A 35 4.08 -3.00 -2.33
C THR A 35 5.36 -3.02 -1.50
N LEU A 36 5.30 -2.55 -0.25
CA LEU A 36 6.42 -2.55 0.67
C LEU A 36 6.91 -3.97 0.96
N TRP A 37 6.00 -4.90 1.25
CA TRP A 37 6.34 -6.30 1.45
C TRP A 37 7.09 -6.87 0.25
N ARG A 38 6.61 -6.59 -0.97
CA ARG A 38 7.29 -7.03 -2.19
C ARG A 38 8.72 -6.50 -2.27
N HIS A 39 8.92 -5.21 -1.98
CA HIS A 39 10.24 -4.60 -2.00
C HIS A 39 11.16 -5.19 -0.93
N GLU A 40 10.66 -5.41 0.30
CA GLU A 40 11.42 -6.02 1.40
C GLU A 40 11.80 -7.48 1.10
N ASN A 41 10.95 -8.23 0.38
CA ASN A 41 11.14 -9.66 0.12
C ASN A 41 11.72 -9.97 -1.27
N GLY A 42 11.98 -8.96 -2.11
CA GLY A 42 12.41 -9.17 -3.50
C GLY A 42 11.40 -9.97 -4.34
N ALA A 43 10.14 -9.98 -3.95
CA ALA A 43 9.14 -10.92 -4.45
C ALA A 43 8.51 -10.49 -5.78
N LYS A 44 7.93 -11.42 -6.54
CA LYS A 44 7.09 -11.11 -7.70
C LYS A 44 5.66 -10.83 -7.25
N ARG A 45 4.88 -10.07 -8.04
CA ARG A 45 3.50 -9.64 -7.71
C ARG A 45 2.55 -10.79 -7.33
N ARG A 46 2.77 -11.99 -7.88
CA ARG A 46 1.96 -13.19 -7.64
C ARG A 46 2.27 -13.92 -6.33
N THR A 47 3.29 -13.46 -5.59
CA THR A 47 3.75 -14.09 -4.35
C THR A 47 3.33 -13.29 -3.10
N ILE A 48 2.50 -12.26 -3.28
CA ILE A 48 2.02 -11.44 -2.18
C ILE A 48 1.04 -12.29 -1.34
N PRO A 49 1.19 -12.34 -0.01
CA PRO A 49 0.25 -13.05 0.87
C PRO A 49 -1.19 -12.58 0.69
N GLU A 50 -2.15 -13.49 0.85
CA GLU A 50 -3.59 -13.21 0.76
C GLU A 50 -4.07 -12.16 1.76
N ASP A 51 -3.40 -12.00 2.91
CA ASP A 51 -3.70 -10.93 3.87
C ASP A 51 -3.36 -9.54 3.29
N LEU A 52 -2.34 -9.47 2.42
CA LEU A 52 -1.80 -8.23 1.86
C LEU A 52 -2.25 -7.94 0.42
N GLY A 53 -2.92 -8.88 -0.26
CA GLY A 53 -3.42 -8.70 -1.63
C GLY A 53 -4.82 -9.28 -1.81
N PRO A 54 -5.58 -8.84 -2.82
CA PRO A 54 -6.83 -9.52 -3.18
C PRO A 54 -6.59 -10.97 -3.60
#